data_AF-A0A2V8H8B1-F1
#
_entry.id   AF-A0A2V8H8B1-F1
#
_cell.length_a   1.000
_cell.length_b   1.000
_cell.length_c   1.000
_cell.angle_alpha   90.00
_cell.angle_beta   90.00
_cell.angle_gamma   90.00
#
_symmetry.space_group_name_H-M   'P 1'
#
loop_
_entity.id
_entity.type
_entity.pdbx_description
1 polymer ?
#
loop_
_entity_poly.entity_id
_entity_poly.type
_entity_poly.pdbx_seq_one_letter_code
_entity_poly.pdbx_strand_id
1 'polypeptide(L)'
;MRVKISGGTANGSGPSLCVTCRWATIVRGARLGDEIIQCEQLSDSHNRITFPVTSCSAYSDSRRPSLREMEEIAWVLRSDLKKKQIGFVPATSLKPRDRFVLDE
;
A
#
# COMPACT_ATOMS: atom_id res chain seq x y z
N MET A 1 -0.61 -12.05 -5.11
CA MET A 1 -1.59 -12.92 -4.43
C MET A 1 -2.61 -13.37 -5.47
N ARG A 2 -2.83 -14.68 -5.65
CA ARG A 2 -3.76 -15.24 -6.65
C ARG A 2 -5.00 -15.75 -5.93
N VAL A 3 -6.12 -15.05 -6.07
CA VAL A 3 -7.43 -15.54 -5.60
C VAL A 3 -7.87 -16.63 -6.57
N LYS A 4 -8.10 -17.85 -6.08
CA LYS A 4 -8.69 -18.92 -6.88
C LYS A 4 -10.21 -18.80 -6.83
N ILE A 5 -10.85 -18.66 -7.98
CA ILE A 5 -12.30 -18.63 -8.12
C ILE A 5 -12.73 -20.00 -8.65
N SER A 6 -13.65 -20.68 -7.97
CA SER A 6 -14.30 -21.89 -8.50
C SER A 6 -15.80 -21.75 -8.39
N GLY A 7 -16.52 -22.05 -9.49
CA GLY A 7 -17.98 -21.95 -9.53
C GLY A 7 -18.53 -20.53 -9.35
N GLY A 8 -17.73 -19.49 -9.63
CA GLY A 8 -18.14 -18.08 -9.45
C GLY A 8 -17.89 -17.52 -8.05
N THR A 9 -17.50 -18.35 -7.08
CA THR A 9 -17.17 -17.93 -5.72
C THR A 9 -15.65 -17.90 -5.54
N ALA A 10 -15.11 -16.80 -5.01
CA ALA A 10 -13.73 -16.78 -4.55
C ALA A 10 -13.59 -17.83 -3.44
N ASN A 11 -12.76 -18.87 -3.65
CA ASN A 11 -12.55 -19.87 -2.64
C ASN A 11 -11.95 -19.20 -1.40
N GLY A 12 -12.69 -19.22 -0.30
CA GLY A 12 -12.33 -18.63 1.00
C GLY A 12 -11.08 -19.23 1.67
N SER A 13 -10.36 -20.12 0.97
CA SER A 13 -9.06 -20.65 1.39
C SER A 13 -7.93 -19.60 1.39
N GLY A 14 -8.15 -18.44 0.77
CA GLY A 14 -7.18 -17.34 0.76
C GLY A 14 -7.29 -16.46 2.01
N PRO A 15 -6.19 -15.85 2.47
CA PRO A 15 -6.24 -14.87 3.55
C PRO A 15 -7.10 -13.66 3.16
N SER A 16 -7.79 -13.05 4.13
CA SER A 16 -8.56 -11.82 3.93
C SER A 16 -7.68 -10.70 3.34
N LEU A 17 -8.22 -9.91 2.40
CA LEU A 17 -7.51 -8.75 1.84
C LEU A 17 -7.10 -7.74 2.93
N CYS A 18 -7.86 -7.65 4.02
CA CYS A 18 -7.54 -6.76 5.13
C CYS A 18 -6.16 -7.07 5.75
N VAL A 19 -5.66 -8.30 5.65
CA VAL A 19 -4.34 -8.70 6.19
C VAL A 19 -3.19 -7.90 5.55
N THR A 20 -3.36 -7.44 4.31
CA THR A 20 -2.35 -6.67 3.59
C THR A 20 -2.84 -5.29 3.18
N CYS A 21 -3.94 -4.82 3.78
CA CYS A 21 -4.47 -3.50 3.50
C CYS A 21 -3.76 -2.45 4.38
N ARG A 22 -3.39 -1.31 3.79
CA ARG A 22 -2.78 -0.16 4.47
C ARG A 22 -3.70 0.49 5.51
N TRP A 23 -5.01 0.45 5.27
CA TRP A 23 -6.02 1.03 6.16
C TRP A 23 -6.52 0.06 7.23
N ALA A 24 -5.95 -1.15 7.31
CA ALA A 24 -6.39 -2.14 8.28
C ALA A 24 -5.52 -2.08 9.55
N THR A 25 -6.17 -1.84 10.68
CA THR A 25 -5.59 -2.03 12.00
C THR A 25 -5.98 -3.42 12.49
N ILE A 26 -4.97 -4.28 12.73
CA ILE A 26 -5.17 -5.68 13.15
C ILE A 26 -4.57 -5.87 14.54
N VAL A 27 -5.42 -6.19 15.51
CA VAL A 27 -5.02 -6.50 16.89
C VAL A 27 -5.14 -8.00 17.10
N ARG A 28 -4.05 -8.65 17.54
CA ARG A 28 -4.02 -10.07 17.86
C ARG A 28 -3.75 -10.28 19.34
N GLY A 29 -4.54 -11.15 19.98
CA GLY A 29 -4.34 -11.58 21.35
C GLY A 29 -3.48 -12.83 21.47
N ALA A 30 -3.45 -13.42 22.66
CA ALA A 30 -2.62 -14.59 22.95
C ALA A 30 -3.23 -15.90 22.42
N ARG A 31 -4.56 -15.96 22.24
CA ARG A 31 -5.24 -17.13 21.68
C ARG A 31 -5.31 -17.03 20.17
N LEU A 32 -5.36 -18.19 19.51
CA LEU A 32 -5.44 -18.28 18.05
C LEU A 32 -6.66 -17.54 17.46
N GLY A 33 -7.76 -17.46 18.21
CA GLY A 33 -9.00 -16.79 17.79
C GLY A 33 -9.11 -15.32 18.20
N ASP A 34 -8.15 -14.80 18.96
CA ASP A 34 -8.18 -13.41 19.40
C ASP A 34 -7.66 -12.53 18.26
N GLU A 35 -8.50 -12.18 17.31
CA GLU A 35 -8.17 -11.23 16.24
C GLU A 35 -9.28 -10.18 16.08
N ILE A 36 -8.90 -8.91 16.08
CA ILE A 36 -9.77 -7.78 15.75
C ILE A 36 -9.18 -7.13 14.51
N ILE A 37 -9.97 -7.11 13.43
CA ILE A 37 -9.63 -6.37 12.20
C ILE A 37 -10.53 -5.14 12.13
N GLN A 38 -9.92 -3.96 12.11
CA GLN A 38 -10.61 -2.68 11.95
C GLN A 38 -10.13 -1.98 10.68
N CYS A 39 -11.06 -1.48 9.88
CA CYS A 39 -10.77 -0.72 8.66
C CYS A 39 -10.97 0.78 8.92
N GLU A 40 -9.91 1.57 8.83
CA GLU A 40 -9.95 3.03 9.05
C GLU A 40 -10.66 3.78 7.92
N GLN A 41 -10.82 3.14 6.75
CA GLN A 41 -11.46 3.74 5.59
C GLN A 41 -12.98 3.65 5.60
N LEU A 42 -13.55 2.83 6.48
CA LEU A 42 -14.99 2.81 6.70
C LEU A 42 -15.37 4.00 7.61
N SER A 43 -16.52 4.61 7.36
CA SER A 43 -16.95 5.83 8.05
C SER A 43 -17.77 5.56 9.32
N ASP A 44 -18.04 4.30 9.66
CA ASP A 44 -18.98 3.94 10.71
C ASP A 44 -18.29 3.72 12.06
N SER A 45 -19.01 3.99 13.14
CA SER A 45 -18.63 3.69 14.52
C SER A 45 -18.25 2.21 14.76
N HIS A 46 -18.68 1.31 13.88
CA HIS A 46 -18.39 -0.12 13.90
C HIS A 46 -17.47 -0.57 12.75
N ASN A 47 -16.38 0.16 12.51
CA ASN A 47 -15.33 -0.15 11.51
C ASN A 47 -14.66 -1.54 11.62
N ARG A 48 -15.20 -2.47 12.41
CA ARG A 48 -14.72 -3.84 12.55
C ARG A 48 -15.23 -4.71 11.41
N ILE A 49 -14.29 -5.40 10.78
CA ILE A 49 -14.57 -6.39 9.76
C ILE A 49 -14.70 -7.75 10.46
N THR A 50 -15.90 -8.33 10.43
CA THR A 50 -16.21 -9.61 11.11
C THR A 50 -16.15 -10.83 10.18
N PHE A 51 -15.77 -10.62 8.91
CA PHE A 51 -15.74 -11.66 7.89
C PHE A 51 -14.48 -11.55 7.01
N PRO A 52 -14.02 -12.64 6.38
CA PRO A 52 -12.90 -12.57 5.46
C PRO A 52 -13.27 -11.81 4.18
N VAL A 53 -12.60 -10.68 3.93
CA VAL A 53 -12.86 -9.81 2.77
C VAL A 53 -12.11 -10.34 1.56
N THR A 54 -12.85 -10.72 0.51
CA THR A 54 -12.28 -11.20 -0.76
C THR A 54 -12.23 -10.12 -1.84
N SER A 55 -12.99 -9.04 -1.68
CA SER A 55 -13.04 -7.88 -2.59
C SER A 55 -13.36 -6.61 -1.80
N CYS A 56 -12.66 -5.51 -2.09
CA CYS A 56 -12.88 -4.20 -1.49
C CYS A 56 -12.43 -3.12 -2.49
N SER A 57 -13.33 -2.20 -2.82
CA SER A 57 -13.06 -1.11 -3.78
C SER A 57 -12.02 -0.10 -3.26
N ALA A 58 -11.91 0.04 -1.94
CA ALA A 58 -10.94 0.90 -1.27
C ALA A 58 -9.66 0.14 -0.84
N TYR A 59 -9.45 -1.10 -1.31
CA TYR A 59 -8.28 -1.89 -0.95
C TYR A 59 -6.99 -1.18 -1.40
N SER A 60 -6.08 -0.97 -0.47
CA SER A 60 -4.75 -0.39 -0.72
C SER A 60 -3.69 -1.32 -0.17
N ASP A 61 -2.89 -1.95 -1.03
CA ASP A 61 -1.88 -2.93 -0.59
C ASP A 61 -0.72 -2.24 0.13
N SER A 62 -0.48 -2.57 1.40
CA SER A 62 0.61 -2.00 2.20
C SER A 62 1.99 -2.50 1.79
N ARG A 63 2.08 -3.63 1.07
CA ARG A 63 3.35 -4.18 0.57
C ARG A 63 3.87 -3.45 -0.65
N ARG A 64 3.03 -2.62 -1.28
CA ARG A 64 3.41 -1.78 -2.41
C ARG A 64 3.66 -0.37 -1.88
N PRO A 65 4.78 0.26 -2.23
CA PRO A 65 4.99 1.66 -1.89
C PRO A 65 3.88 2.52 -2.51
N SER A 66 3.44 3.53 -1.77
CA SER A 66 2.65 4.63 -2.29
C SER A 66 3.46 5.43 -3.31
N LEU A 67 2.78 6.22 -4.14
CA LEU A 67 3.44 7.10 -5.11
C LEU A 67 4.47 8.01 -4.41
N ARG A 68 4.09 8.60 -3.29
CA ARG A 68 4.99 9.44 -2.48
C ARG A 68 6.23 8.68 -2.00
N GLU A 69 6.05 7.46 -1.48
CA GLU A 69 7.17 6.61 -1.06
C GLU A 69 8.07 6.24 -2.25
N MET A 70 7.49 6.02 -3.44
CA MET A 70 8.26 5.77 -4.66
C MET A 70 9.09 7.00 -5.07
N GLU A 71 8.52 8.20 -4.99
CA GLU A 71 9.23 9.45 -5.28
C GLU A 71 10.41 9.68 -4.31
N GLU A 72 10.22 9.37 -3.03
CA GLU A 72 11.26 9.52 -2.00
C GLU A 72 12.45 8.58 -2.24
N ILE A 73 12.22 7.35 -2.69
CA ILE A 73 13.28 6.36 -2.96
C ILE A 73 13.79 6.40 -4.41
N ALA A 74 13.23 7.26 -5.26
CA ALA A 74 13.58 7.33 -6.67
C ALA A 74 15.02 7.81 -6.87
N TRP A 75 15.68 7.20 -7.85
CA TRP A 75 16.94 7.67 -8.41
C TRP A 75 16.66 8.42 -9.69
N VAL A 76 16.86 9.74 -9.65
CA VAL A 76 16.58 10.64 -10.77
C VAL A 76 17.80 10.72 -11.66
N LEU A 77 17.62 10.44 -12.96
CA LEU A 77 18.68 10.66 -13.94
C LEU A 77 18.84 12.16 -14.19
N ARG A 78 20.02 12.69 -13.93
CA ARG A 78 20.40 14.07 -14.28
C ARG A 78 21.45 14.04 -15.39
N SER A 79 21.26 14.88 -16.39
CA SER A 79 22.21 15.09 -17.49
C SER A 79 22.58 16.57 -17.63
N ASP A 80 22.59 17.31 -16.52
CA ASP A 80 22.86 18.75 -16.53
C ASP A 80 24.37 19.00 -16.64
N LEU A 81 24.81 19.20 -17.88
CA LEU A 81 26.20 19.52 -18.22
C LEU A 81 26.69 20.82 -17.56
N LYS A 82 25.80 21.80 -17.30
CA LYS A 82 26.19 23.09 -16.70
C LYS A 82 26.50 22.93 -15.21
N LYS A 83 25.77 22.07 -14.51
CA LYS A 83 26.01 21.75 -13.08
C LYS A 83 27.04 20.63 -12.87
N LYS A 84 27.62 20.07 -13.95
CA LYS A 84 28.54 18.91 -13.93
C LYS A 84 27.96 17.70 -13.19
N GLN A 85 26.63 17.55 -13.18
CA GLN A 85 25.95 16.41 -12.55
C GLN A 85 25.37 15.54 -13.65
N ILE A 86 26.07 14.44 -13.92
CA ILE A 86 25.67 13.42 -14.88
C ILE A 86 25.52 12.11 -14.11
N GLY A 87 24.35 11.47 -14.20
CA GLY A 87 24.08 10.18 -13.60
C GLY A 87 22.83 10.15 -12.72
N PHE A 88 22.65 9.04 -12.02
CA PHE A 88 21.53 8.84 -11.11
C PHE A 88 21.84 9.49 -9.76
N VAL A 89 20.92 10.32 -9.27
CA VAL A 89 21.00 10.95 -7.95
C VAL A 89 19.76 10.64 -7.13
N PRO A 90 19.88 10.36 -5.83
CA PRO A 90 18.72 10.07 -4.99
C PRO A 90 17.84 11.32 -4.86
N ALA A 91 16.52 11.16 -4.89
CA ALA A 91 15.57 12.27 -4.82
C ALA A 91 15.76 13.16 -3.57
N THR A 92 16.20 12.57 -2.46
CA THR A 92 16.53 13.29 -1.21
C THR A 92 17.68 14.29 -1.34
N SER A 93 18.62 14.06 -2.27
CA SER A 93 19.74 14.97 -2.55
C SER A 93 19.35 16.17 -3.42
N LEU A 94 18.15 16.14 -4.00
CA LEU A 94 17.64 17.21 -4.86
C LEU A 94 16.88 18.26 -4.04
N LYS A 95 17.04 19.53 -4.45
CA LYS A 95 16.19 20.62 -3.96
C LYS A 95 14.74 20.35 -4.37
N PRO A 96 13.73 20.76 -3.59
CA PRO A 96 12.32 20.49 -3.91
C PRO A 96 11.91 20.87 -5.35
N ARG A 97 12.36 22.04 -5.82
CA ARG A 97 12.12 22.52 -7.20
C ARG A 97 12.74 21.67 -8.31
N ASP A 98 13.72 20.85 -7.97
CA ASP A 98 14.49 20.01 -8.90
C ASP A 98 14.03 18.54 -8.81
N ARG A 99 13.08 18.20 -7.92
CA ARG A 99 12.42 16.89 -7.87
C ARG A 99 11.34 16.86 -8.94
N PHE A 100 11.27 15.75 -9.68
CA PHE A 100 10.16 15.51 -10.59
C PHE A 100 8.90 15.29 -9.75
N VAL A 101 7.85 16.06 -10.01
CA VAL A 101 6.52 15.85 -9.43
C VAL A 101 5.71 15.14 -10.49
N LEU A 102 5.17 13.96 -10.17
CA LEU A 102 4.20 13.32 -11.05
C LEU A 102 2.88 14.11 -10.92
N ASP A 103 2.35 14.59 -12.04
CA ASP A 103 0.98 15.14 -12.05
C ASP A 103 0.00 14.01 -11.69
N GLU A 104 -0.92 14.28 -10.74
CA GLU A 104 -1.90 13.30 -10.22
C GLU A 104 -2.86 12.75 -11.29
#